data_AF-S6TZM9-F1
#
_entry.id   AF-S6TZM9-F1
#
_cell.length_a   1.000
_cell.length_b   1.000
_cell.length_c   1.000
_cell.angle_alpha   90.00
_cell.angle_beta   90.00
_cell.angle_gamma   90.00
#
_symmetry.space_group_name_H-M   'P 1'
#
loop_
_entity.id
_entity.type
_entity.pdbx_description
1 polymer ?
#
loop_
_entity_poly.entity_id
_entity_poly.type
_entity_poly.pdbx_seq_one_letter_code
_entity_poly.pdbx_strand_id
1 'polypeptide(L)'
;MPEIKHANVWYPPPFPLQGRLPSRAIQVQQNIHRHGQAERDYQDALCLAAGRRVLPPCCKTLHISMFFDGTGNNLNNDLYAPGTPHPTNI
;
A
#
# COMPACT_ATOMS: atom_id res chain seq x y z
N MET A 1 -33.59 -0.43 -9.94
CA MET A 1 -32.35 -1.20 -10.20
C MET A 1 -31.18 -0.23 -10.11
N PRO A 2 -30.08 -0.54 -9.41
CA PRO A 2 -28.91 0.34 -9.39
C PRO A 2 -28.30 0.42 -10.79
N GLU A 3 -27.88 1.62 -11.18
CA GLU A 3 -27.24 1.90 -12.46
C GLU A 3 -25.88 1.20 -12.53
N ILE A 4 -25.67 0.36 -13.55
CA ILE A 4 -24.41 -0.36 -13.75
C ILE A 4 -23.46 0.56 -14.52
N LYS A 5 -22.43 1.08 -13.84
CA LYS A 5 -21.35 1.82 -14.50
C LYS A 5 -20.37 0.83 -15.13
N HIS A 6 -20.32 0.78 -16.46
CA HIS A 6 -19.34 -0.02 -17.18
C HIS A 6 -17.98 0.69 -17.18
N ALA A 7 -16.97 0.08 -16.56
CA ALA A 7 -15.60 0.54 -16.64
C ALA A 7 -14.92 0.05 -17.93
N ASN A 8 -14.01 0.84 -18.49
CA ASN A 8 -13.19 0.43 -19.62
C ASN A 8 -12.25 -0.72 -19.20
N VAL A 9 -12.12 -1.74 -20.04
CA VAL A 9 -11.22 -2.89 -19.84
C VAL A 9 -10.03 -2.77 -20.77
N TRP A 10 -8.82 -3.00 -20.25
CA TRP A 10 -7.56 -2.89 -21.00
C TRP A 10 -6.75 -4.19 -20.90
N TYR A 11 -5.94 -4.47 -21.93
CA TYR A 11 -4.94 -5.54 -21.86
C TYR A 11 -3.84 -5.22 -20.83
N PRO A 12 -3.20 -6.25 -20.22
CA PRO A 12 -2.05 -6.03 -19.36
C PRO A 12 -0.94 -5.24 -20.08
N PRO A 13 -0.31 -4.26 -19.43
CA PRO A 13 0.81 -3.55 -20.03
C PRO A 13 2.01 -4.48 -20.23
N PRO A 14 2.86 -4.22 -21.24
CA PRO A 14 4.08 -5.00 -21.44
C PRO A 14 4.96 -4.96 -20.19
N PHE A 15 5.62 -6.09 -19.89
CA PHE A 15 6.49 -6.16 -18.73
C PHE A 15 7.82 -5.43 -19.00
N PRO A 16 8.25 -4.50 -18.12
CA PRO A 16 9.48 -3.75 -18.32
C PRO A 16 10.72 -4.62 -18.12
N LEU A 17 11.75 -4.44 -18.96
CA LEU A 17 13.02 -5.18 -18.87
C LEU A 17 13.71 -5.01 -17.51
N GLN A 18 13.63 -3.82 -16.94
CA GLN A 18 14.22 -3.47 -15.64
C GLN A 18 13.41 -3.95 -14.42
N GLY A 19 12.25 -4.58 -14.63
CA GLY A 19 11.33 -4.96 -13.56
C GLY A 19 10.52 -3.79 -12.98
N ARG A 20 9.72 -4.07 -11.94
CA ARG A 20 8.81 -3.09 -11.30
C ARG A 20 9.19 -2.70 -9.87
N LEU A 21 10.18 -3.38 -9.29
CA LEU A 21 10.66 -3.04 -7.94
C LEU A 21 11.37 -1.69 -7.95
N PRO A 22 11.27 -0.89 -6.88
CA PRO A 22 11.92 0.41 -6.81
C PRO A 22 13.43 0.26 -6.92
N SER A 23 14.04 1.03 -7.82
CA SER A 23 15.49 1.07 -8.04
C SER A 23 16.13 2.35 -7.52
N ARG A 24 15.33 3.37 -7.19
CA ARG A 24 15.79 4.68 -6.73
C ARG A 24 15.24 5.01 -5.35
N ALA A 25 16.09 5.55 -4.48
CA ALA A 25 15.71 5.97 -3.13
C ALA A 25 14.51 6.94 -3.10
N ILE A 26 14.40 7.83 -4.11
CA ILE A 26 13.30 8.79 -4.21
C ILE A 26 11.92 8.12 -4.29
N GLN A 27 11.81 6.94 -4.92
CA GLN A 27 10.55 6.21 -5.03
C GLN A 27 10.08 5.72 -3.66
N VAL A 28 11.03 5.26 -2.83
CA VAL A 28 10.77 4.82 -1.45
C VAL A 28 10.41 6.01 -0.58
N GLN A 29 11.14 7.12 -0.68
CA GLN A 29 10.86 8.37 0.05
C GLN A 29 9.46 8.91 -0.26
N GLN A 30 9.05 8.90 -1.53
CA GLN A 30 7.71 9.31 -1.94
C GLN A 30 6.65 8.40 -1.32
N ASN A 31 6.88 7.08 -1.26
CA ASN A 31 5.95 6.17 -0.60
C ASN A 31 5.83 6.46 0.90
N ILE A 32 6.96 6.61 1.60
CA ILE A 32 6.99 6.97 3.03
C ILE A 32 6.25 8.29 3.27
N HIS A 33 6.47 9.28 2.41
CA HIS A 33 5.76 10.55 2.49
C HIS A 33 4.25 10.32 2.42
N ARG A 34 3.75 9.56 1.43
CA ARG A 34 2.31 9.26 1.32
C ARG A 34 1.72 8.61 2.58
N HIS A 35 2.41 7.65 3.18
CA HIS A 35 1.91 7.00 4.42
C HIS A 35 1.77 7.97 5.60
N GLY A 36 2.60 9.01 5.67
CA GLY A 36 2.55 10.02 6.72
C GLY A 36 1.64 11.22 6.43
N GLN A 37 0.84 11.21 5.36
CA GLN A 37 0.04 12.37 4.95
C GLN A 37 -0.96 12.77 6.04
N ALA A 38 -1.72 11.82 6.58
CA ALA A 38 -2.71 12.11 7.61
C ALA A 38 -2.11 12.72 8.90
N GLU A 39 -0.90 12.31 9.29
CA GLU A 39 -0.17 12.90 10.43
C GLU A 39 0.21 14.36 10.17
N ARG A 40 0.61 14.69 8.94
CA ARG A 40 0.95 16.07 8.53
C ARG A 40 -0.29 16.93 8.42
N ASP A 41 -1.36 16.43 7.81
CA ASP A 41 -2.64 17.14 7.71
C ASP A 41 -3.18 17.49 9.11
N TYR A 42 -3.05 16.55 10.06
CA TYR A 42 -3.41 16.79 11.45
C TYR A 42 -2.51 17.85 12.11
N GLN A 43 -1.18 17.79 11.91
CA GLN A 43 -0.28 18.83 12.40
C GLN A 43 -0.64 20.21 11.81
N ASP A 44 -0.95 20.28 10.52
CA ASP A 44 -1.30 21.53 9.84
C ASP A 44 -2.60 22.12 10.41
N ALA A 45 -3.61 21.28 10.66
CA ALA A 45 -4.83 21.70 11.35
C ALA A 45 -4.56 22.27 12.75
N LEU A 46 -3.64 21.66 13.52
CA LEU A 46 -3.23 22.18 14.82
C LEU A 46 -2.46 23.50 14.70
N CYS A 47 -1.62 23.66 13.68
CA CYS A 47 -0.89 24.91 13.43
C CYS A 47 -1.85 26.06 13.10
N LEU A 48 -2.86 25.79 12.26
CA LEU A 48 -3.89 26.76 11.91
C LEU A 48 -4.71 27.17 13.14
N ALA A 49 -5.13 26.20 13.96
CA ALA A 49 -5.87 26.46 15.19
C ALA A 49 -5.05 27.28 16.21
N ALA A 50 -3.74 27.07 16.28
CA ALA A 50 -2.85 27.79 17.20
C ALA A 50 -2.36 29.15 16.67
N GLY A 51 -2.60 29.47 15.39
CA GLY A 51 -2.05 30.67 14.73
C GLY A 51 -0.52 30.68 14.63
N ARG A 52 0.13 29.53 14.83
CA ARG A 52 1.60 29.39 14.80
C ARG A 52 1.98 27.95 14.47
N ARG A 53 3.22 27.75 14.01
CA ARG A 53 3.75 26.40 13.82
C ARG A 53 3.90 25.70 15.17
N VAL A 54 3.20 24.59 15.34
CA VAL A 54 3.31 23.73 16.51
C VAL A 54 4.23 22.55 16.24
N LEU A 55 4.71 21.92 17.31
CA LEU A 55 5.48 20.69 17.22
C LEU A 55 4.61 19.57 16.61
N PRO A 56 5.22 18.63 15.87
CA PRO A 56 4.50 17.45 15.40
C PRO A 56 3.85 16.71 16.59
N PRO A 57 2.55 16.41 16.53
CA PRO A 57 1.87 15.65 17.59
C PRO A 57 2.45 14.24 17.68
N CYS A 58 2.43 13.64 18.87
CA CYS A 58 2.87 12.26 19.11
C CYS A 58 1.83 11.23 18.65
N CYS A 59 1.27 11.39 17.45
CA CYS A 59 0.29 10.49 16.85
C CYS A 59 0.91 9.65 15.73
N LYS A 60 0.26 8.53 15.41
CA LYS A 60 0.59 7.67 14.26
C LYS A 60 -0.66 7.20 13.55
N THR A 61 -0.59 7.11 12.23
CA THR A 61 -1.65 6.52 11.41
C THR A 61 -1.57 4.99 11.46
N LEU A 62 -2.67 4.33 11.80
CA LEU A 62 -2.78 2.88 11.72
C LEU A 62 -3.11 2.47 10.28
N HIS A 63 -2.15 1.87 9.58
CA HIS A 63 -2.34 1.30 8.24
C HIS A 63 -2.54 -0.21 8.37
N ILE A 64 -3.71 -0.72 8.00
CA ILE A 64 -4.03 -2.16 8.04
C ILE A 64 -4.07 -2.68 6.60
N SER A 65 -3.32 -3.76 6.33
CA SER A 65 -3.41 -4.50 5.07
C SER A 65 -4.06 -5.85 5.34
N MET A 66 -5.16 -6.13 4.66
CA MET A 66 -5.86 -7.42 4.74
C MET A 66 -5.72 -8.11 3.40
N PHE A 67 -5.28 -9.36 3.45
CA PHE A 67 -4.96 -10.17 2.27
C PHE A 67 -5.81 -11.44 2.33
N PHE A 68 -6.48 -11.74 1.22
CA PHE A 68 -7.37 -12.90 1.10
C PHE A 68 -6.86 -13.75 -0.06
N ASP A 69 -6.44 -14.97 0.26
CA ASP A 69 -5.82 -15.86 -0.71
C ASP A 69 -6.86 -16.61 -1.55
N GLY A 70 -6.38 -17.20 -2.65
CA GLY A 70 -7.18 -18.00 -3.58
C GLY A 70 -7.64 -19.33 -3.00
N THR A 71 -8.59 -19.94 -3.71
CA THR A 71 -9.13 -21.25 -3.36
C THR A 71 -8.04 -22.33 -3.38
N GLY A 72 -7.95 -23.11 -2.30
CA GLY A 72 -6.98 -24.20 -2.19
C GLY A 72 -5.58 -23.78 -1.78
N ASN A 73 -5.32 -22.48 -1.62
CA ASN A 73 -4.02 -21.97 -1.18
C ASN A 73 -3.93 -21.97 0.34
N ASN A 74 -2.75 -22.27 0.86
CA ASN A 74 -2.46 -22.29 2.28
C ASN A 74 -0.99 -21.97 2.55
N LEU A 75 -0.73 -20.79 3.12
CA LEU A 75 0.63 -20.30 3.40
C LEU A 75 1.54 -21.35 4.04
N ASN A 76 1.04 -22.06 5.06
CA ASN A 76 1.87 -23.00 5.80
C ASN A 76 2.21 -24.24 4.98
N ASN A 77 1.23 -24.78 4.26
CA ASN A 77 1.43 -25.91 3.37
C ASN A 77 2.34 -25.54 2.20
N ASP A 78 2.09 -24.41 1.56
CA ASP A 78 2.72 -24.04 0.30
C ASP A 78 4.17 -23.56 0.49
N LEU A 79 4.55 -23.13 1.71
CA LEU A 79 5.92 -22.75 2.05
C LEU A 79 6.72 -23.80 2.82
N TYR A 80 6.08 -24.54 3.74
CA TYR A 80 6.82 -25.34 4.73
C TYR A 80 6.64 -26.85 4.58
N ALA A 81 5.71 -27.33 3.73
CA ALA A 81 5.60 -28.76 3.49
C ALA A 81 6.85 -29.31 2.75
N PRO A 82 7.21 -30.59 2.95
CA PRO A 82 8.30 -31.21 2.20
C PRO A 82 8.06 -31.17 0.68
N GLY A 83 9.01 -30.63 -0.07
CA GLY A 83 8.90 -30.47 -1.52
C GLY A 83 9.39 -29.10 -1.99
N THR A 84 9.03 -28.72 -3.20
CA THR A 84 9.32 -27.38 -3.74
C THR A 84 8.26 -26.38 -3.25
N PRO A 85 8.66 -25.28 -2.61
CA PRO A 85 7.73 -24.23 -2.20
C PRO A 85 7.00 -23.61 -3.40
N HIS A 86 5.73 -23.31 -3.22
CA HIS A 86 4.82 -22.80 -4.26
C HIS A 86 3.87 -21.71 -3.70
N PRO A 87 4.40 -20.64 -3.09
CA PRO A 87 3.58 -19.57 -2.53
C PRO A 87 2.83 -18.79 -3.61
N THR A 88 1.75 -18.12 -3.20
CA THR A 88 0.94 -17.28 -4.08
C THR A 88 1.39 -15.82 -4.01
N ASN A 89 0.75 -14.95 -4.80
CA ASN A 89 1.05 -13.51 -4.81
C ASN A 89 0.45 -12.77 -3.60
N ILE A 90 -0.37 -13.43 -2.80
CA ILE A 90 -1.08 -12.88 -1.64
C ILE A 90 -0.29 -13.19 -0.38
#